data_AF-A0A2V9KKK9-F1
#
_entry.id   AF-A0A2V9KKK9-F1
#
_cell.length_a   1.000
_cell.length_b   1.000
_cell.length_c   1.000
_cell.angle_alpha   90.00
_cell.angle_beta   90.00
_cell.angle_gamma   90.00
#
_symmetry.space_group_name_H-M   'P 1'
#
loop_
_entity.id
_entity.type
_entity.pdbx_description
1 polymer ?
#
loop_
_entity_poly.entity_id
_entity_poly.type
_entity_poly.pdbx_seq_one_letter_code
_entity_poly.pdbx_strand_id
1 'polypeptide(L)'
;MKMGARGPNPADVRATAERVPSPEAHADSIEAQTLEVIRELLAELGSHRTAQAVTLHSSFDRDLGLGSLERVELLVRCEARFNARLSDQIAQQAQTPAEWVRALRNGNQATCASTTRYRIRQPAREAPPAPESATTWVDVLRYHVEIEPHRVQIHLLEGESGQDITYTQLLEAASEVAAGLVACGLERNQTVAIMLPTCADFFYAFFGVMLAGGIAVPIYPPARPDKIEEYVRRQVAILRNAEVRFLIGFDEVKAIAKLVRLGIDSLVDMTTVDALRQAGRKTPGARAAAVEPSDAAFIQYTSGSTGDPRGVVLSQANVLANVRGIGWAVRFRPADVVVSWLPLYHDMGLIGSWLFSVY
;
A
#
# COMPACT_ATOMS: atom_id res chain seq x y z
N MET A 1 -45.89 1.40 79.44
CA MET A 1 -44.47 1.79 79.41
C MET A 1 -43.91 1.48 78.04
N LYS A 2 -43.69 2.51 77.20
CA LYS A 2 -43.08 2.42 75.87
C LYS A 2 -41.57 2.60 76.03
N MET A 3 -40.75 1.73 75.46
CA MET A 3 -39.33 1.99 75.20
C MET A 3 -39.06 1.80 73.72
N GLY A 4 -38.64 2.89 73.07
CA GLY A 4 -38.23 2.93 71.67
C GLY A 4 -36.73 2.69 71.52
N ALA A 5 -36.37 1.90 70.52
CA ALA A 5 -35.00 1.76 70.05
C ALA A 5 -34.68 2.91 69.08
N ARG A 6 -33.65 3.71 69.41
CA ARG A 6 -33.08 4.74 68.53
C ARG A 6 -32.15 4.06 67.52
N GLY A 7 -32.39 4.24 66.23
CA GLY A 7 -31.44 3.92 65.17
C GLY A 7 -30.27 4.92 65.12
N PRO A 8 -29.12 4.56 64.53
CA PRO A 8 -28.00 5.48 64.39
C PRO A 8 -28.25 6.55 63.32
N ASN A 9 -27.62 7.70 63.56
CA ASN A 9 -27.66 9.00 62.88
C ASN A 9 -27.12 8.95 61.43
N PRO A 10 -27.76 9.57 60.42
CA PRO A 10 -27.26 9.63 59.05
C PRO A 10 -26.27 10.79 58.90
N ALA A 11 -25.05 10.62 59.36
CA ALA A 11 -23.98 11.59 59.13
C ALA A 11 -22.60 10.91 59.22
N ASP A 12 -22.33 9.96 58.32
CA ASP A 12 -20.96 9.63 57.88
C ASP A 12 -20.99 8.59 56.75
N VAL A 13 -21.33 9.06 55.54
CA VAL A 13 -20.93 8.39 54.29
C VAL A 13 -20.40 9.47 53.38
N ARG A 14 -19.14 9.88 53.60
CA ARG A 14 -18.36 10.60 52.59
C ARG A 14 -18.11 9.64 51.45
N ALA A 15 -18.92 9.76 50.40
CA ALA A 15 -18.63 9.16 49.10
C ALA A 15 -17.29 9.71 48.59
N THR A 16 -16.29 8.84 48.47
CA THR A 16 -15.12 9.07 47.62
C THR A 16 -15.60 8.99 46.17
N ALA A 17 -16.10 10.11 45.64
CA ALA A 17 -16.27 10.26 44.21
C ALA A 17 -14.88 10.35 43.58
N GLU A 18 -14.48 9.32 42.83
CA GLU A 18 -13.38 9.43 41.88
C GLU A 18 -13.70 10.61 40.94
N ARG A 19 -12.90 11.68 41.04
CA ARG A 19 -13.00 12.81 40.11
C ARG A 19 -12.61 12.30 38.73
N VAL A 20 -13.58 12.16 37.83
CA VAL A 20 -13.30 12.12 36.39
C VAL A 20 -12.63 13.45 36.04
N PRO A 21 -11.40 13.45 35.50
CA PRO A 21 -10.68 14.68 35.17
C PRO A 21 -11.48 15.50 34.14
N SER A 22 -11.41 16.83 34.26
CA SER A 22 -12.04 17.75 33.31
C SER A 22 -11.44 17.56 31.89
N PRO A 23 -12.21 17.84 30.81
CA PRO A 23 -11.73 17.68 29.43
C PRO A 23 -10.43 18.44 29.14
N GLU A 24 -10.26 19.62 29.73
CA GLU A 24 -9.04 20.43 29.63
C GLU A 24 -7.85 19.78 30.35
N ALA A 25 -8.05 19.20 31.54
CA ALA A 25 -7.00 18.47 32.26
C ALA A 25 -6.59 17.18 31.56
N HIS A 26 -7.51 16.54 30.83
CA HIS A 26 -7.22 15.37 30.01
C HIS A 26 -6.44 15.77 28.73
N ALA A 27 -6.77 16.92 28.14
CA ALA A 27 -6.10 17.46 26.97
C ALA A 27 -4.65 17.87 27.26
N ASP A 28 -4.39 18.53 28.40
CA ASP A 28 -3.04 18.89 28.85
C ASP A 28 -2.20 17.64 29.19
N SER A 29 -2.85 16.58 29.66
CA SER A 29 -2.21 15.30 29.94
C SER A 29 -1.72 14.57 28.68
N ILE A 30 -2.47 14.62 27.57
CA ILE A 30 -2.05 13.96 26.31
C ILE A 30 -0.83 14.64 25.70
N GLU A 31 -0.79 15.98 25.72
CA GLU A 31 0.36 16.76 25.24
C GLU A 31 1.62 16.44 26.02
N ALA A 32 1.55 16.52 27.36
CA ALA A 32 2.69 16.26 28.22
C ALA A 32 3.23 14.83 28.05
N GLN A 33 2.35 13.84 28.00
CA GLN A 33 2.73 12.44 27.83
C GLN A 33 3.29 12.13 26.44
N THR A 34 2.76 12.78 25.39
CA THR A 34 3.28 12.59 24.02
C THR A 34 4.70 13.13 23.91
N LEU A 35 4.94 14.32 24.47
CA LEU A 35 6.28 14.88 24.54
C LEU A 35 7.22 13.98 25.34
N GLU A 36 6.74 13.39 26.44
CA GLU A 36 7.57 12.49 27.25
C GLU A 36 8.01 11.23 26.49
N VAL A 37 7.10 10.58 25.76
CA VAL A 37 7.44 9.44 24.91
C VAL A 37 8.50 9.81 23.86
N ILE A 38 8.43 11.03 23.30
CA ILE A 38 9.44 11.52 22.35
C ILE A 38 10.78 11.77 23.05
N ARG A 39 10.77 12.31 24.27
CA ARG A 39 12.01 12.53 25.06
C ARG A 39 12.69 11.22 25.40
N GLU A 40 11.92 10.21 25.81
CA GLU A 40 12.42 8.87 26.10
C GLU A 40 13.14 8.29 24.87
N LEU A 41 12.48 8.32 23.70
CA LEU A 41 13.08 7.83 22.45
C LEU A 41 14.33 8.63 22.07
N LEU A 42 14.31 9.96 22.14
CA LEU A 42 15.47 10.80 21.84
C LEU A 42 16.65 10.55 22.80
N ALA A 43 16.36 10.30 24.08
CA ALA A 43 17.39 9.98 25.05
C ALA A 43 18.04 8.62 24.77
N GLU A 44 17.25 7.61 24.38
CA GLU A 44 17.77 6.30 23.96
C GLU A 44 18.64 6.39 22.69
N LEU A 45 18.29 7.30 21.77
CA LEU A 45 19.09 7.60 20.59
C LEU A 45 20.32 8.50 20.88
N GLY A 46 20.61 8.80 22.15
CA GLY A 46 21.75 9.62 22.57
C GLY A 46 21.59 11.13 22.36
N SER A 47 20.40 11.59 21.95
CA SER A 47 20.07 12.99 21.64
C SER A 47 19.55 13.77 22.85
N HIS A 48 20.27 13.70 23.98
CA HIS A 48 19.79 14.26 25.27
C HIS A 48 19.52 15.77 25.26
N ARG A 49 20.30 16.57 24.52
CA ARG A 49 20.05 18.02 24.39
C ARG A 49 18.77 18.31 23.60
N THR A 50 18.52 17.54 22.54
CA THR A 50 17.32 17.64 21.71
C THR A 50 16.08 17.20 22.50
N ALA A 51 16.21 16.14 23.31
CA ALA A 51 15.14 15.70 24.21
C ALA A 51 14.71 16.80 25.20
N GLN A 52 15.64 17.60 25.71
CA GLN A 52 15.30 18.70 26.63
C GLN A 52 14.62 19.88 25.93
N ALA A 53 14.86 20.06 24.63
CA ALA A 53 14.37 21.20 23.84
C ALA A 53 13.09 20.90 23.03
N VAL A 54 12.59 19.66 23.04
CA VAL A 54 11.42 19.27 22.25
C VAL A 54 10.16 20.03 22.66
N THR A 55 9.43 20.51 21.66
CA THR A 55 8.14 21.18 21.80
C THR A 55 7.11 20.55 20.87
N LEU A 56 5.83 20.92 21.04
CA LEU A 56 4.76 20.45 20.16
C LEU A 56 4.93 20.87 18.68
N HIS A 57 5.75 21.89 18.42
CA HIS A 57 5.97 22.43 17.07
C HIS A 57 7.32 22.04 16.48
N SER A 58 8.14 21.26 17.21
CA SER A 58 9.42 20.77 16.71
C SER A 58 9.20 19.86 15.50
N SER A 59 9.93 20.13 14.42
CA SER A 59 9.94 19.29 13.23
C SER A 59 10.63 17.96 13.54
N PHE A 60 9.94 16.84 13.31
CA PHE A 60 10.53 15.52 13.50
C PHE A 60 11.83 15.33 12.70
N ASP A 61 11.86 15.80 11.45
CA ASP A 61 13.03 15.67 10.59
C ASP A 61 14.12 16.68 10.97
N ARG A 62 13.80 17.99 10.86
CA ARG A 62 14.82 19.04 10.97
C ARG A 62 15.29 19.31 12.39
N ASP A 63 14.39 19.26 13.36
CA ASP A 63 14.69 19.68 14.73
C ASP A 63 15.04 18.47 15.61
N LEU A 64 14.38 17.33 15.37
CA LEU A 64 14.52 16.12 16.19
C LEU A 64 15.38 15.02 15.56
N GLY A 65 15.66 15.08 14.25
CA GLY A 65 16.44 14.04 13.55
C GLY A 65 15.75 12.68 13.50
N LEU A 66 14.43 12.63 13.66
CA LEU A 66 13.63 11.41 13.66
C LEU A 66 13.17 11.09 12.23
N GLY A 67 13.79 10.04 11.67
CA GLY A 67 13.47 9.47 10.37
C GLY A 67 12.24 8.55 10.43
N SER A 68 11.99 7.82 9.35
CA SER A 68 10.78 6.99 9.23
C SER A 68 10.74 5.84 10.23
N LEU A 69 11.88 5.20 10.53
CA LEU A 69 11.93 4.08 11.47
C LEU A 69 11.66 4.55 12.89
N GLU A 70 12.25 5.66 13.29
CA GLU A 70 12.07 6.24 14.62
C GLU A 70 10.63 6.72 14.82
N ARG A 71 9.97 7.22 13.76
CA ARG A 71 8.55 7.58 13.82
C ARG A 71 7.63 6.36 13.92
N VAL A 72 8.00 5.21 13.35
CA VAL A 72 7.25 3.96 13.56
C VAL A 72 7.43 3.45 14.99
N GLU A 73 8.64 3.52 15.55
CA GLU A 73 8.86 3.20 16.96
C GLU A 73 8.05 4.15 17.87
N LEU A 74 8.03 5.45 17.53
CA LEU A 74 7.22 6.43 18.24
C LEU A 74 5.72 6.10 18.19
N LEU A 75 5.25 5.54 17.07
CA LEU A 75 3.87 5.07 16.87
C LEU A 75 3.53 4.02 17.91
N VAL A 76 4.33 2.95 17.93
CA VAL A 76 4.15 1.81 18.83
C VAL A 76 4.16 2.26 20.30
N ARG A 77 5.08 3.17 20.68
CA ARG A 77 5.15 3.68 22.05
C ARG A 77 3.95 4.55 22.42
N CYS A 78 3.48 5.40 21.51
CA CYS A 78 2.28 6.20 21.76
C CYS A 78 1.05 5.32 21.89
N GLU A 79 0.88 4.33 21.02
CA GLU A 79 -0.22 3.37 21.11
C GLU A 79 -0.22 2.63 22.45
N ALA A 80 0.95 2.14 22.88
CA ALA A 80 1.12 1.48 24.17
C ALA A 80 0.84 2.42 25.36
N ARG A 81 1.32 3.66 25.31
CA ARG A 81 1.18 4.64 26.39
C ARG A 81 -0.27 5.10 26.58
N PHE A 82 -0.97 5.35 25.48
CA PHE A 82 -2.32 5.91 25.50
C PHE A 82 -3.42 4.84 25.40
N ASN A 83 -3.04 3.56 25.27
CA ASN A 83 -3.97 2.46 24.97
C ASN A 83 -4.92 2.82 23.82
N ALA A 84 -4.35 3.43 22.78
CA ALA A 84 -5.05 3.93 21.61
C ALA A 84 -4.46 3.29 20.35
N ARG A 85 -5.23 3.26 19.26
CA ARG A 85 -4.67 2.98 17.93
C ARG A 85 -4.54 4.26 17.14
N LEU A 86 -3.36 4.42 16.55
CA LEU A 86 -3.05 5.51 15.64
C LEU A 86 -2.93 4.92 14.23
N SER A 87 -3.41 5.65 13.23
CA SER A 87 -3.23 5.22 11.84
C SER A 87 -1.75 5.22 11.49
N ASP A 88 -1.26 4.19 10.80
CA ASP A 88 0.12 4.16 10.27
C ASP A 88 0.46 5.40 9.42
N GLN A 89 -0.55 6.06 8.85
CA GLN A 89 -0.40 7.32 8.14
C GLN A 89 0.14 8.44 9.03
N ILE A 90 -0.14 8.45 10.34
CA ILE A 90 0.40 9.48 11.24
C ILE A 90 1.91 9.40 11.33
N ALA A 91 2.49 8.18 11.35
CA ALA A 91 3.94 7.99 11.39
C ALA A 91 4.61 8.47 10.09
N GLN A 92 3.93 8.32 8.96
CA GLN A 92 4.45 8.70 7.65
C GLN A 92 4.28 10.19 7.34
N GLN A 93 3.15 10.79 7.71
CA GLN A 93 2.75 12.11 7.24
C GLN A 93 3.03 13.20 8.27
N ALA A 94 2.87 12.90 9.57
CA ALA A 94 2.97 13.93 10.59
C ALA A 94 4.40 14.46 10.69
N GLN A 95 4.51 15.77 10.82
CA GLN A 95 5.77 16.50 10.87
C GLN A 95 6.09 17.06 12.25
N THR A 96 5.09 17.12 13.14
CA THR A 96 5.24 17.71 14.47
C THR A 96 4.48 16.90 15.53
N PRO A 97 4.91 16.94 16.81
CA PRO A 97 4.17 16.28 17.89
C PRO A 97 2.74 16.81 18.08
N ALA A 98 2.45 18.06 17.74
CA ALA A 98 1.10 18.63 17.79
C ALA A 98 0.09 17.84 16.93
N GLU A 99 0.52 17.33 15.77
CA GLU A 99 -0.32 16.54 14.87
C GLU A 99 -0.63 15.15 15.47
N TRP A 100 0.32 14.56 16.18
CA TRP A 100 0.13 13.31 16.93
C TRP A 100 -0.82 13.50 18.10
N VAL A 101 -0.63 14.57 18.87
CA VAL A 101 -1.56 14.96 19.95
C VAL A 101 -2.96 15.16 19.39
N ARG A 102 -3.11 15.81 18.23
CA ARG A 102 -4.42 15.99 17.59
C ARG A 102 -5.04 14.65 17.21
N ALA A 103 -4.26 13.71 16.67
CA ALA A 103 -4.74 12.37 16.34
C ALA A 103 -5.19 11.59 17.59
N LEU A 104 -4.43 11.68 18.68
CA LEU A 104 -4.76 11.10 19.99
C LEU A 104 -6.02 11.74 20.62
N ARG A 105 -6.13 13.07 20.58
CA ARG A 105 -7.25 13.85 21.13
C ARG A 105 -8.56 13.66 20.40
N ASN A 106 -8.49 13.64 19.07
CA ASN A 106 -9.66 13.41 18.25
C ASN A 106 -10.18 11.98 18.37
N GLY A 107 -9.50 11.14 19.17
CA GLY A 107 -9.86 9.76 19.46
C GLY A 107 -10.22 9.10 18.17
N ASN A 108 -9.33 9.17 17.18
CA ASN A 108 -9.67 8.76 15.83
C ASN A 108 -10.14 7.33 15.96
N GLN A 109 -11.46 7.18 15.87
CA GLN A 109 -12.11 5.91 15.80
C GLN A 109 -11.65 5.38 14.44
N ALA A 110 -10.49 4.72 14.43
CA ALA A 110 -10.51 3.35 13.99
C ALA A 110 -11.59 2.70 14.86
N THR A 111 -12.85 2.89 14.45
CA THR A 111 -13.98 2.13 14.92
C THR A 111 -13.45 0.71 14.92
N CYS A 112 -13.53 0.09 16.08
CA CYS A 112 -13.30 -1.33 16.25
C CYS A 112 -14.42 -2.02 15.46
N ALA A 113 -14.37 -1.93 14.14
CA ALA A 113 -15.23 -2.58 13.19
C ALA A 113 -14.73 -4.02 13.20
N SER A 114 -15.22 -4.80 14.16
CA SER A 114 -14.98 -6.23 14.31
C SER A 114 -13.49 -6.61 14.36
N THR A 115 -12.99 -6.87 15.57
CA THR A 115 -11.71 -7.54 15.86
C THR A 115 -11.68 -9.01 15.40
N THR A 116 -12.17 -9.29 14.20
CA THR A 116 -11.76 -10.51 13.51
C THR A 116 -10.43 -10.20 12.85
N ARG A 117 -9.32 -10.41 13.58
CA ARG A 117 -7.99 -10.43 12.98
C ARG A 117 -8.05 -11.23 11.69
N TYR A 118 -7.55 -10.65 10.61
CA TYR A 118 -7.47 -11.39 9.37
C TYR A 118 -6.62 -12.65 9.58
N ARG A 119 -7.15 -13.79 9.16
CA ARG A 119 -6.48 -15.09 9.29
C ARG A 119 -6.19 -15.61 7.91
N ILE A 120 -4.90 -15.73 7.61
CA ILE A 120 -4.42 -16.46 6.43
C ILE A 120 -4.91 -17.90 6.55
N ARG A 121 -5.71 -18.33 5.57
CA ARG A 121 -6.16 -19.72 5.47
C ARG A 121 -5.27 -20.43 4.47
N GLN A 122 -4.58 -21.47 4.95
CA GLN A 122 -3.80 -22.32 4.05
C GLN A 122 -4.72 -22.99 3.02
N PRO A 123 -4.27 -23.19 1.77
CA PRO A 123 -5.02 -23.93 0.78
C PRO A 123 -5.40 -25.32 1.29
N ALA A 124 -6.62 -25.77 1.01
CA ALA A 124 -7.10 -27.09 1.44
C ALA A 124 -6.42 -28.26 0.70
N ARG A 125 -5.74 -27.97 -0.42
CA ARG A 125 -5.01 -28.91 -1.26
C ARG A 125 -3.76 -28.23 -1.83
N GLU A 126 -2.80 -29.05 -2.25
CA GLU A 126 -1.62 -28.62 -2.99
C GLU A 126 -2.01 -27.87 -4.28
N ALA A 127 -1.16 -26.93 -4.72
CA ALA A 127 -1.36 -26.26 -6.01
C ALA A 127 -1.46 -27.27 -7.16
N PRO A 128 -2.20 -26.93 -8.24
CA PRO A 128 -2.09 -27.67 -9.48
C PRO A 128 -0.65 -27.61 -10.04
N PRO A 129 -0.30 -28.48 -10.98
CA PRO A 129 0.98 -28.42 -11.68
C PRO A 129 1.25 -27.03 -12.27
N ALA A 130 2.53 -26.68 -12.44
CA ALA A 130 2.90 -25.42 -13.07
C ALA A 130 2.37 -25.35 -14.53
N PRO A 131 2.04 -24.14 -15.02
CA PRO A 131 1.60 -23.93 -16.40
C PRO A 131 2.80 -24.01 -17.37
N GLU A 132 3.32 -25.21 -17.60
CA GLU A 132 4.50 -25.44 -18.45
C GLU A 132 4.26 -25.03 -19.92
N SER A 133 3.03 -25.16 -20.41
CA SER A 133 2.64 -24.77 -21.77
C SER A 133 2.36 -23.28 -21.95
N ALA A 134 2.28 -22.50 -20.86
CA ALA A 134 2.03 -21.06 -20.96
C ALA A 134 3.21 -20.35 -21.62
N THR A 135 2.89 -19.45 -22.55
CA THR A 135 3.90 -18.69 -23.30
C THR A 135 3.86 -17.19 -22.97
N THR A 136 2.79 -16.75 -22.31
CA THR A 136 2.62 -15.40 -21.77
C THR A 136 2.10 -15.43 -20.32
N TRP A 137 2.24 -14.34 -19.59
CA TRP A 137 1.65 -14.17 -18.26
C TRP A 137 0.13 -14.18 -18.28
N VAL A 138 -0.48 -13.80 -19.40
CA VAL A 138 -1.92 -13.93 -19.62
C VAL A 138 -2.33 -15.40 -19.66
N ASP A 139 -1.55 -16.27 -20.32
CA ASP A 139 -1.79 -17.71 -20.35
C ASP A 139 -1.66 -18.34 -18.95
N VAL A 140 -0.65 -17.92 -18.18
CA VAL A 140 -0.47 -18.35 -16.77
C VAL A 140 -1.71 -18.04 -15.94
N LEU A 141 -2.18 -16.79 -15.99
CA LEU A 141 -3.36 -16.40 -15.21
C LEU A 141 -4.62 -17.16 -15.65
N ARG A 142 -4.82 -17.35 -16.96
CA ARG A 142 -5.95 -18.12 -17.50
C ARG A 142 -5.90 -19.59 -17.09
N TYR A 143 -4.73 -20.22 -17.13
CA TYR A 143 -4.53 -21.60 -16.68
C TYR A 143 -5.02 -21.81 -15.25
N HIS A 144 -4.63 -20.91 -14.32
CA HIS A 144 -5.07 -21.04 -12.93
C HIS A 144 -6.57 -20.80 -12.76
N VAL A 145 -7.17 -19.88 -13.52
CA VAL A 145 -8.63 -19.67 -13.51
C VAL A 145 -9.38 -20.88 -14.05
N GLU A 146 -8.87 -21.56 -15.07
CA GLU A 146 -9.49 -22.76 -15.62
C GLU A 146 -9.47 -23.95 -14.66
N ILE A 147 -8.40 -24.10 -13.88
CA ILE A 147 -8.22 -25.27 -12.99
C ILE A 147 -8.77 -25.01 -11.58
N GLU A 148 -8.41 -23.88 -10.96
CA GLU A 148 -8.76 -23.54 -9.59
C GLU A 148 -9.19 -22.06 -9.45
N PRO A 149 -10.34 -21.66 -10.03
CA PRO A 149 -10.76 -20.27 -10.10
C PRO A 149 -10.82 -19.55 -8.74
N HIS A 150 -11.29 -20.27 -7.72
CA HIS A 150 -11.51 -19.74 -6.38
C HIS A 150 -10.32 -19.94 -5.42
N ARG A 151 -9.18 -20.46 -5.90
CA ARG A 151 -7.98 -20.53 -5.06
C ARG A 151 -7.48 -19.11 -4.79
N VAL A 152 -7.24 -18.81 -3.52
CA VAL A 152 -6.66 -17.54 -3.11
C VAL A 152 -5.22 -17.49 -3.59
N GLN A 153 -4.91 -16.45 -4.36
CA GLN A 153 -3.57 -16.23 -4.87
C GLN A 153 -2.79 -15.22 -4.03
N ILE A 154 -3.47 -14.19 -3.51
CA ILE A 154 -2.84 -13.14 -2.72
C ILE A 154 -3.63 -12.96 -1.43
N HIS A 155 -2.94 -13.11 -0.31
CA HIS A 155 -3.37 -12.61 0.98
C HIS A 155 -2.74 -11.22 1.18
N LEU A 156 -3.50 -10.16 0.94
CA LEU A 156 -3.00 -8.79 1.07
C LEU A 156 -3.29 -8.28 2.49
N LEU A 157 -2.23 -7.99 3.24
CA LEU A 157 -2.31 -7.58 4.65
C LEU A 157 -2.13 -6.07 4.81
N GLU A 158 -2.90 -5.47 5.71
CA GLU A 158 -2.75 -4.09 6.17
C GLU A 158 -2.95 -4.06 7.70
N GLY A 159 -1.85 -4.00 8.45
CA GLY A 159 -1.84 -4.14 9.90
C GLY A 159 -2.44 -5.48 10.35
N GLU A 160 -3.52 -5.43 11.14
CA GLU A 160 -4.27 -6.61 11.58
C GLU A 160 -5.44 -6.99 10.65
N SER A 161 -5.66 -6.20 9.59
CA SER A 161 -6.66 -6.45 8.56
C SER A 161 -6.04 -7.06 7.31
N GLY A 162 -6.88 -7.58 6.42
CA GLY A 162 -6.42 -8.11 5.16
C GLY A 162 -7.56 -8.54 4.26
N GLN A 163 -7.23 -8.86 3.02
CA GLN A 163 -8.17 -9.31 2.01
C GLN A 163 -7.57 -10.42 1.16
N ASP A 164 -8.44 -11.33 0.73
CA ASP A 164 -8.11 -12.40 -0.23
C ASP A 164 -8.36 -11.90 -1.65
N ILE A 165 -7.41 -12.21 -2.55
CA ILE A 165 -7.60 -12.07 -3.99
C ILE A 165 -7.44 -13.46 -4.61
N THR A 166 -8.54 -14.00 -5.12
CA THR A 166 -8.56 -15.26 -5.87
C THR A 166 -8.12 -15.04 -7.32
N TYR A 167 -7.73 -16.12 -8.01
CA TYR A 167 -7.38 -16.04 -9.43
C TYR A 167 -8.51 -15.48 -10.30
N THR A 168 -9.77 -15.88 -10.05
CA THR A 168 -10.93 -15.33 -10.78
C THR A 168 -11.09 -13.84 -10.50
N GLN A 169 -11.02 -13.41 -9.25
CA GLN A 169 -11.13 -11.97 -8.92
C GLN A 169 -10.03 -11.15 -9.58
N LEU A 170 -8.79 -11.67 -9.60
CA LEU A 170 -7.67 -11.03 -10.27
C LEU A 170 -7.92 -10.91 -11.78
N LEU A 171 -8.31 -12.01 -12.44
CA LEU A 171 -8.56 -12.00 -13.89
C LEU A 171 -9.76 -11.11 -14.26
N GLU A 172 -10.85 -11.15 -13.52
CA GLU A 172 -12.03 -10.33 -13.77
C GLU A 172 -11.72 -8.84 -13.62
N ALA A 173 -11.13 -8.43 -12.49
CA ALA A 173 -10.77 -7.03 -12.27
C ALA A 173 -9.71 -6.54 -13.27
N ALA A 174 -8.71 -7.37 -13.59
CA ALA A 174 -7.73 -7.04 -14.62
C ALA A 174 -8.37 -6.93 -16.01
N SER A 175 -9.33 -7.79 -16.34
CA SER A 175 -10.06 -7.73 -17.62
C SER A 175 -10.93 -6.47 -17.72
N GLU A 176 -11.55 -6.04 -16.63
CA GLU A 176 -12.27 -4.76 -16.56
C GLU A 176 -11.31 -3.58 -16.78
N VAL A 177 -10.14 -3.58 -16.14
CA VAL A 177 -9.10 -2.57 -16.37
C VAL A 177 -8.65 -2.57 -17.82
N ALA A 178 -8.38 -3.74 -18.40
CA ALA A 178 -7.93 -3.89 -19.77
C ALA A 178 -8.94 -3.32 -20.78
N ALA A 179 -10.21 -3.68 -20.63
CA ALA A 179 -11.30 -3.16 -21.46
C ALA A 179 -11.43 -1.63 -21.31
N GLY A 180 -11.25 -1.11 -20.09
CA GLY A 180 -11.22 0.33 -19.83
C GLY A 180 -10.07 1.04 -20.54
N LEU A 181 -8.85 0.48 -20.49
CA LEU A 181 -7.68 1.04 -21.19
C LEU A 181 -7.87 1.06 -22.70
N VAL A 182 -8.39 -0.04 -23.27
CA VAL A 182 -8.72 -0.12 -24.71
C VAL A 182 -9.80 0.90 -25.07
N ALA A 183 -10.83 1.07 -24.24
CA ALA A 183 -11.87 2.10 -24.46
C ALA A 183 -11.32 3.53 -24.37
N CYS A 184 -10.28 3.75 -23.56
CA CYS A 184 -9.53 5.01 -23.49
C CYS A 184 -8.53 5.20 -24.66
N GLY A 185 -8.43 4.23 -25.58
CA GLY A 185 -7.58 4.31 -26.77
C GLY A 185 -6.14 3.84 -26.56
N LEU A 186 -5.88 2.99 -25.56
CA LEU A 186 -4.59 2.31 -25.44
C LEU A 186 -4.37 1.40 -26.65
N GLU A 187 -3.23 1.57 -27.32
CA GLU A 187 -2.80 0.71 -28.42
C GLU A 187 -1.74 -0.29 -27.95
N ARG A 188 -1.52 -1.36 -28.75
CA ARG A 188 -0.51 -2.38 -28.45
C ARG A 188 0.88 -1.76 -28.29
N ASN A 189 1.66 -2.27 -27.35
CA ASN A 189 3.02 -1.84 -27.03
C ASN A 189 3.15 -0.40 -26.50
N GLN A 190 2.04 0.27 -26.18
CA GLN A 190 2.09 1.55 -25.48
C GLN A 190 2.31 1.36 -23.99
N THR A 191 3.05 2.28 -23.38
CA THR A 191 3.47 2.21 -21.97
C THR A 191 2.44 2.84 -21.04
N VAL A 192 2.16 2.13 -19.94
CA VAL A 192 1.23 2.56 -18.89
C VAL A 192 1.97 2.58 -17.56
N ALA A 193 2.19 3.77 -17.01
CA ALA A 193 2.77 3.93 -15.69
C ALA A 193 1.77 3.52 -14.61
N ILE A 194 2.22 2.72 -13.64
CA ILE A 194 1.43 2.30 -12.48
C ILE A 194 2.08 2.91 -11.25
N MET A 195 1.47 3.97 -10.73
CA MET A 195 1.92 4.71 -9.55
C MET A 195 0.96 4.45 -8.39
N LEU A 196 0.96 3.23 -7.89
CA LEU A 196 0.08 2.74 -6.83
C LEU A 196 0.91 2.12 -5.69
N PRO A 197 0.43 2.19 -4.43
CA PRO A 197 1.07 1.47 -3.35
C PRO A 197 0.88 -0.04 -3.54
N THR A 198 1.41 -0.83 -2.61
CA THR A 198 1.07 -2.26 -2.56
C THR A 198 -0.38 -2.40 -2.10
N CYS A 199 -1.29 -2.51 -3.06
CA CYS A 199 -2.73 -2.65 -2.84
C CYS A 199 -3.35 -3.54 -3.93
N ALA A 200 -4.63 -3.92 -3.75
CA ALA A 200 -5.35 -4.77 -4.71
C ALA A 200 -5.32 -4.20 -6.14
N ASP A 201 -5.51 -2.88 -6.24
CA ASP A 201 -5.53 -2.15 -7.50
C ASP A 201 -4.21 -2.22 -8.27
N PHE A 202 -3.06 -2.34 -7.60
CA PHE A 202 -1.79 -2.55 -8.29
C PHE A 202 -1.83 -3.85 -9.10
N PHE A 203 -2.29 -4.94 -8.49
CA PHE A 203 -2.33 -6.25 -9.13
C PHE A 203 -3.31 -6.26 -10.31
N TYR A 204 -4.48 -5.62 -10.14
CA TYR A 204 -5.47 -5.45 -11.21
C TYR A 204 -4.93 -4.59 -12.35
N ALA A 205 -4.26 -3.49 -12.05
CA ALA A 205 -3.64 -2.62 -13.04
C ALA A 205 -2.53 -3.34 -13.81
N PHE A 206 -1.64 -4.05 -13.11
CA PHE A 206 -0.48 -4.71 -13.71
C PHE A 206 -0.91 -5.77 -14.74
N PHE A 207 -1.81 -6.69 -14.36
CA PHE A 207 -2.36 -7.65 -15.30
C PHE A 207 -3.28 -7.00 -16.34
N GLY A 208 -4.04 -5.97 -15.96
CA GLY A 208 -4.93 -5.26 -16.87
C GLY A 208 -4.20 -4.57 -18.02
N VAL A 209 -3.03 -3.99 -17.76
CA VAL A 209 -2.17 -3.41 -18.79
C VAL A 209 -1.67 -4.49 -19.75
N MET A 210 -1.17 -5.62 -19.24
CA MET A 210 -0.72 -6.74 -20.08
C MET A 210 -1.88 -7.33 -20.90
N LEU A 211 -3.06 -7.53 -20.29
CA LEU A 211 -4.27 -7.99 -20.98
C LEU A 211 -4.73 -7.02 -22.06
N ALA A 212 -4.46 -5.72 -21.90
CA ALA A 212 -4.73 -4.70 -22.90
C ALA A 212 -3.67 -4.65 -24.03
N GLY A 213 -2.61 -5.47 -23.94
CA GLY A 213 -1.47 -5.44 -24.87
C GLY A 213 -0.53 -4.25 -24.65
N GLY A 214 -0.65 -3.56 -23.52
CA GLY A 214 0.25 -2.48 -23.12
C GLY A 214 1.45 -2.99 -22.32
N ILE A 215 2.40 -2.09 -22.08
CA ILE A 215 3.62 -2.35 -21.33
C ILE A 215 3.50 -1.66 -19.96
N ALA A 216 3.48 -2.44 -18.88
CA ALA A 216 3.39 -1.87 -17.55
C ALA A 216 4.70 -1.18 -17.14
N VAL A 217 4.62 -0.03 -16.49
CA VAL A 217 5.79 0.69 -15.94
C VAL A 217 5.54 0.98 -14.45
N PRO A 218 5.79 0.02 -13.55
CA PRO A 218 5.64 0.23 -12.12
C PRO A 218 6.60 1.31 -11.62
N ILE A 219 6.08 2.32 -10.94
CA ILE A 219 6.85 3.35 -10.25
C ILE A 219 6.28 3.56 -8.86
N TYR A 220 7.13 3.90 -7.88
CA TYR A 220 6.63 4.07 -6.52
C TYR A 220 5.71 5.29 -6.42
N PRO A 221 4.59 5.24 -5.69
CA PRO A 221 3.89 6.44 -5.29
C PRO A 221 4.71 7.34 -4.36
N PRO A 222 4.43 8.66 -4.28
CA PRO A 222 4.97 9.48 -3.21
C PRO A 222 4.56 8.95 -1.84
N ALA A 223 5.49 8.97 -0.87
CA ALA A 223 5.17 8.71 0.55
C ALA A 223 4.15 9.71 1.13
N ARG A 224 4.00 10.87 0.47
CA ARG A 224 3.11 11.95 0.86
C ARG A 224 2.20 12.34 -0.31
N PRO A 225 0.90 11.99 -0.27
CA PRO A 225 -0.05 12.35 -1.33
C PRO A 225 -0.12 13.86 -1.59
N ASP A 226 0.05 14.70 -0.55
CA ASP A 226 0.06 16.16 -0.66
C ASP A 226 1.30 16.73 -1.38
N LYS A 227 2.31 15.89 -1.64
CA LYS A 227 3.53 16.23 -2.38
C LYS A 227 3.62 15.53 -3.74
N ILE A 228 2.50 15.04 -4.24
CA ILE A 228 2.43 14.30 -5.50
C ILE A 228 2.96 15.09 -6.70
N GLU A 229 2.75 16.40 -6.75
CA GLU A 229 3.29 17.25 -7.82
C GLU A 229 4.82 17.23 -7.84
N GLU A 230 5.45 17.48 -6.68
CA GLU A 230 6.90 17.50 -6.54
C GLU A 230 7.49 16.12 -6.85
N TYR A 231 6.84 15.06 -6.38
CA TYR A 231 7.26 13.70 -6.64
C TYR A 231 7.19 13.37 -8.13
N VAL A 232 6.05 13.64 -8.79
CA VAL A 232 5.91 13.38 -10.22
C VAL A 232 6.93 14.20 -11.01
N ARG A 233 7.18 15.47 -10.66
CA ARG A 233 8.27 16.27 -11.27
C ARG A 233 9.63 15.58 -11.16
N ARG A 234 9.95 14.96 -10.02
CA ARG A 234 11.20 14.17 -9.85
C ARG A 234 11.21 12.90 -10.70
N GLN A 235 10.04 12.30 -10.94
CA GLN A 235 9.88 11.11 -11.78
C GLN A 235 9.68 11.41 -13.27
N VAL A 236 9.60 12.69 -13.69
CA VAL A 236 9.41 13.08 -15.09
C VAL A 236 10.47 12.46 -16.00
N ALA A 237 11.71 12.30 -15.52
CA ALA A 237 12.77 11.66 -16.30
C ALA A 237 12.43 10.20 -16.64
N ILE A 238 11.93 9.42 -15.67
CA ILE A 238 11.47 8.03 -15.87
C ILE A 238 10.27 8.01 -16.82
N LEU A 239 9.27 8.85 -16.55
CA LEU A 239 8.03 8.87 -17.32
C LEU A 239 8.26 9.28 -18.78
N ARG A 240 9.17 10.23 -19.03
CA ARG A 240 9.64 10.59 -20.38
C ARG A 240 10.45 9.48 -21.03
N ASN A 241 11.39 8.89 -20.29
CA ASN A 241 12.24 7.83 -20.82
C ASN A 241 11.43 6.59 -21.24
N ALA A 242 10.36 6.27 -20.50
CA ALA A 242 9.42 5.21 -20.85
C ALA A 242 8.35 5.64 -21.87
N GLU A 243 8.37 6.88 -22.36
CA GLU A 243 7.36 7.42 -23.29
C GLU A 243 5.91 7.17 -22.84
N VAL A 244 5.66 7.35 -21.54
CA VAL A 244 4.39 6.96 -20.90
C VAL A 244 3.19 7.60 -21.60
N ARG A 245 2.24 6.75 -22.02
CA ARG A 245 0.98 7.15 -22.68
C ARG A 245 -0.16 7.31 -21.69
N PHE A 246 -0.22 6.45 -20.67
CA PHE A 246 -1.23 6.51 -19.61
C PHE A 246 -0.58 6.39 -18.24
N LEU A 247 -1.12 7.09 -17.24
CA LEU A 247 -0.69 6.96 -15.85
C LEU A 247 -1.87 6.56 -14.97
N ILE A 248 -1.76 5.41 -14.30
CA ILE A 248 -2.71 4.92 -13.31
C ILE A 248 -2.18 5.28 -11.93
N GLY A 249 -2.95 6.04 -11.16
CA GLY A 249 -2.63 6.42 -9.78
C GLY A 249 -3.88 6.49 -8.90
N PHE A 250 -3.78 7.17 -7.77
CA PHE A 250 -4.91 7.50 -6.87
C PHE A 250 -5.62 8.79 -7.32
N ASP A 251 -6.77 9.12 -6.72
CA ASP A 251 -7.61 10.22 -7.20
C ASP A 251 -6.90 11.59 -7.22
N GLU A 252 -5.99 11.85 -6.29
CA GLU A 252 -5.18 13.07 -6.24
C GLU A 252 -4.30 13.24 -7.49
N VAL A 253 -3.96 12.14 -8.18
CA VAL A 253 -3.16 12.18 -9.41
C VAL A 253 -3.90 12.93 -10.53
N LYS A 254 -5.24 12.87 -10.55
CA LYS A 254 -6.06 13.58 -11.53
C LYS A 254 -5.96 15.09 -11.35
N ALA A 255 -5.83 15.56 -10.11
CA ALA A 255 -5.76 16.99 -9.80
C ALA A 255 -4.52 17.65 -10.40
N ILE A 256 -3.41 16.92 -10.50
CA ILE A 256 -2.15 17.41 -11.06
C ILE A 256 -1.99 17.12 -12.57
N ALA A 257 -2.98 16.48 -13.20
CA ALA A 257 -2.80 15.92 -14.54
C ALA A 257 -2.43 16.95 -15.61
N LYS A 258 -3.02 18.14 -15.53
CA LYS A 258 -2.70 19.24 -16.46
C LYS A 258 -1.24 19.67 -16.37
N LEU A 259 -0.69 19.70 -15.16
CA LEU A 259 0.66 20.17 -14.91
C LEU A 259 1.70 19.10 -15.24
N VAL A 260 1.37 17.83 -15.02
CA VAL A 260 2.20 16.68 -15.41
C VAL A 260 2.29 16.54 -16.94
N ARG A 261 1.19 16.77 -17.67
CA ARG A 261 1.18 16.77 -19.15
C ARG A 261 2.16 17.75 -19.77
N LEU A 262 2.42 18.90 -19.14
CA LEU A 262 3.46 19.86 -19.59
C LEU A 262 4.88 19.27 -19.51
N GLY A 263 5.06 18.26 -18.66
CA GLY A 263 6.31 17.56 -18.47
C GLY A 263 6.41 16.27 -19.27
N ILE A 264 5.36 15.77 -19.91
CA ILE A 264 5.38 14.44 -20.58
C ILE A 264 4.52 14.53 -21.84
N ASP A 265 5.16 14.86 -22.96
CA ASP A 265 4.46 15.11 -24.23
C ASP A 265 3.68 13.89 -24.76
N SER A 266 4.14 12.68 -24.42
CA SER A 266 3.49 11.42 -24.78
C SER A 266 2.21 11.14 -23.97
N LEU A 267 1.98 11.82 -22.84
CA LEU A 267 0.92 11.47 -21.90
C LEU A 267 -0.47 11.83 -22.44
N VAL A 268 -1.25 10.81 -22.76
CA VAL A 268 -2.65 10.93 -23.19
C VAL A 268 -3.55 11.20 -22.00
N ASP A 269 -3.51 10.33 -20.99
CA ASP A 269 -4.44 10.42 -19.87
C ASP A 269 -3.89 9.95 -18.53
N MET A 270 -4.51 10.46 -17.47
CA MET A 270 -4.23 10.08 -16.09
C MET A 270 -5.52 9.63 -15.43
N THR A 271 -5.51 8.41 -14.90
CA THR A 271 -6.73 7.71 -14.51
C THR A 271 -6.52 6.92 -13.22
N THR A 272 -7.59 6.30 -12.73
CA THR A 272 -7.59 5.40 -11.56
C THR A 272 -8.10 4.03 -11.98
N VAL A 273 -7.75 3.01 -11.20
CA VAL A 273 -8.23 1.63 -11.46
C VAL A 273 -9.75 1.58 -11.45
N ASP A 274 -10.41 2.22 -10.48
CA ASP A 274 -11.87 2.28 -10.43
C ASP A 274 -12.51 2.91 -11.68
N ALA A 275 -11.93 3.99 -12.19
CA ALA A 275 -12.43 4.64 -13.40
C ALA A 275 -12.29 3.72 -14.63
N LEU A 276 -11.14 3.04 -14.76
CA LEU A 276 -10.91 2.06 -15.83
C LEU A 276 -11.87 0.88 -15.72
N ARG A 277 -12.09 0.33 -14.52
CA ARG A 277 -13.02 -0.79 -14.33
C ARG A 277 -14.46 -0.40 -14.66
N GLN A 278 -14.89 0.80 -14.25
CA GLN A 278 -16.21 1.32 -14.62
C GLN A 278 -16.37 1.49 -16.13
N ALA A 279 -15.33 2.00 -16.82
CA ALA A 279 -15.32 2.09 -18.28
C ALA A 279 -15.38 0.70 -18.93
N GLY A 280 -14.55 -0.24 -18.48
CA GLY A 280 -14.53 -1.61 -19.01
C GLY A 280 -15.85 -2.36 -18.85
N ARG A 281 -16.53 -2.21 -17.71
CA ARG A 281 -17.89 -2.76 -17.49
C ARG A 281 -18.93 -2.21 -18.47
N LYS A 282 -18.76 -0.96 -18.91
CA LYS A 282 -19.63 -0.32 -19.91
C LYS A 282 -19.27 -0.69 -21.35
N THR A 283 -18.11 -1.29 -21.57
CA THR A 283 -17.63 -1.70 -22.90
C THR A 283 -17.27 -3.20 -22.91
N PRO A 284 -18.22 -4.10 -22.58
CA PRO A 284 -17.96 -5.53 -22.60
C PRO A 284 -17.60 -5.98 -24.01
N GLY A 285 -16.44 -6.62 -24.17
CA GLY A 285 -15.98 -7.13 -25.46
C GLY A 285 -14.91 -6.27 -26.17
N ALA A 286 -14.47 -5.15 -25.58
CA ALA A 286 -13.22 -4.51 -25.98
C ALA A 286 -12.06 -5.49 -25.78
N ARG A 287 -11.67 -6.20 -26.84
CA ARG A 287 -10.59 -7.17 -26.83
C ARG A 287 -9.34 -6.52 -27.38
N ALA A 288 -8.29 -6.49 -26.59
CA ALA A 288 -6.95 -6.21 -27.10
C ALA A 288 -6.47 -7.33 -28.04
N ALA A 289 -5.47 -7.01 -28.84
CA ALA A 289 -4.78 -8.00 -29.66
C ALA A 289 -4.18 -9.12 -28.79
N ALA A 290 -3.98 -10.29 -29.39
CA ALA A 290 -3.26 -11.37 -28.73
C ALA A 290 -1.87 -10.89 -28.32
N VAL A 291 -1.48 -11.22 -27.08
CA VAL A 291 -0.15 -10.95 -26.55
C VAL A 291 0.78 -12.06 -27.02
N GLU A 292 1.92 -11.70 -27.57
CA GLU A 292 2.93 -12.65 -28.04
C GLU A 292 4.06 -12.82 -27.01
N PRO A 293 4.77 -13.97 -26.98
CA PRO A 293 5.86 -14.19 -26.03
C PRO A 293 7.01 -13.18 -26.15
N SER A 294 7.20 -12.60 -27.34
CA SER A 294 8.21 -11.57 -27.60
C SER A 294 7.78 -10.17 -27.16
N ASP A 295 6.50 -9.94 -26.87
CA ASP A 295 6.01 -8.63 -26.48
C ASP A 295 6.59 -8.22 -25.11
N ALA A 296 6.86 -6.93 -24.97
CA ALA A 296 7.25 -6.36 -23.69
C ALA A 296 6.09 -6.47 -22.70
N ALA A 297 6.34 -7.10 -21.55
CA ALA A 297 5.36 -7.20 -20.47
C ALA A 297 5.42 -5.95 -19.59
N PHE A 298 6.63 -5.56 -19.18
CA PHE A 298 6.85 -4.37 -18.37
C PHE A 298 8.26 -3.80 -18.54
N ILE A 299 8.43 -2.55 -18.11
CA ILE A 299 9.73 -1.89 -17.97
C ILE A 299 10.04 -1.77 -16.48
N GLN A 300 11.15 -2.36 -16.07
CA GLN A 300 11.65 -2.29 -14.70
C GLN A 300 12.74 -1.23 -14.62
N TYR A 301 12.50 -0.15 -13.87
CA TYR A 301 13.52 0.85 -13.61
C TYR A 301 14.42 0.42 -12.46
N THR A 302 15.71 0.69 -12.62
CA THR A 302 16.73 0.49 -11.58
C THR A 302 17.22 1.84 -11.08
N SER A 303 17.74 1.88 -9.85
CA SER A 303 18.27 3.09 -9.19
C SER A 303 19.60 3.58 -9.79
N GLY A 304 19.78 3.45 -11.12
CA GLY A 304 21.04 3.57 -11.85
C GLY A 304 22.03 4.59 -11.27
N SER A 305 23.28 4.16 -11.10
CA SER A 305 24.35 4.93 -10.44
C SER A 305 24.77 6.21 -11.19
N THR A 306 24.26 6.44 -12.40
CA THR A 306 24.69 7.53 -13.30
C THR A 306 23.73 8.73 -13.34
N GLY A 307 22.74 8.81 -12.45
CA GLY A 307 21.78 9.93 -12.38
C GLY A 307 20.65 9.86 -13.41
N ASP A 308 20.90 9.31 -14.60
CA ASP A 308 19.87 9.04 -15.60
C ASP A 308 19.16 7.69 -15.36
N PRO A 309 17.81 7.66 -15.40
CA PRO A 309 17.05 6.44 -15.17
C PRO A 309 17.27 5.44 -16.30
N ARG A 310 17.48 4.16 -15.95
CA ARG A 310 17.61 3.05 -16.90
C ARG A 310 16.45 2.09 -16.75
N GLY A 311 15.60 2.05 -17.78
CA GLY A 311 14.51 1.09 -17.89
C GLY A 311 14.98 -0.20 -18.54
N VAL A 312 14.83 -1.32 -17.83
CA VAL A 312 15.05 -2.67 -18.37
C VAL A 312 13.73 -3.15 -18.97
N VAL A 313 13.67 -3.28 -20.29
CA VAL A 313 12.49 -3.81 -21.00
C VAL A 313 12.49 -5.33 -20.86
N LEU A 314 11.42 -5.89 -20.29
CA LEU A 314 11.30 -7.32 -20.04
C LEU A 314 10.12 -7.89 -20.83
N SER A 315 10.40 -8.83 -21.73
CA SER A 315 9.36 -9.52 -22.48
C SER A 315 8.62 -10.55 -21.64
N GLN A 316 7.43 -10.94 -22.10
CA GLN A 316 6.65 -12.05 -21.55
C GLN A 316 7.54 -13.30 -21.35
N ALA A 317 8.27 -13.70 -22.41
CA ALA A 317 9.15 -14.85 -22.39
C ALA A 317 10.38 -14.68 -21.48
N ASN A 318 10.96 -13.48 -21.37
CA ASN A 318 12.10 -13.24 -20.48
C ASN A 318 11.74 -13.53 -19.01
N VAL A 319 10.60 -13.00 -18.58
CA VAL A 319 10.17 -13.12 -17.18
C VAL A 319 9.71 -14.54 -16.89
N LEU A 320 8.99 -15.20 -17.82
CA LEU A 320 8.65 -16.63 -17.70
C LEU A 320 9.89 -17.53 -17.60
N ALA A 321 10.90 -17.29 -18.43
CA ALA A 321 12.16 -18.05 -18.35
C ALA A 321 12.85 -17.85 -16.99
N ASN A 322 12.82 -16.62 -16.46
CA ASN A 322 13.41 -16.32 -15.16
C ASN A 322 12.69 -17.02 -14.00
N VAL A 323 11.36 -16.93 -13.91
CA VAL A 323 10.60 -17.59 -12.82
C VAL A 323 10.70 -19.12 -12.87
N ARG A 324 10.77 -19.72 -14.07
CA ARG A 324 11.05 -21.15 -14.25
C ARG A 324 12.43 -21.52 -13.68
N GLY A 325 13.43 -20.69 -13.96
CA GLY A 325 14.77 -20.84 -13.40
C GLY A 325 14.80 -20.74 -11.88
N ILE A 326 14.07 -19.77 -11.31
CA ILE A 326 13.91 -19.60 -9.86
C ILE A 326 13.26 -20.86 -9.25
N GLY A 327 12.14 -21.32 -9.81
CA GLY A 327 11.42 -22.51 -9.32
C GLY A 327 12.30 -23.76 -9.33
N TRP A 328 13.07 -23.97 -10.40
CA TRP A 328 14.02 -25.07 -10.49
C TRP A 328 15.15 -24.98 -9.43
N ALA A 329 15.73 -23.80 -9.25
CA ALA A 329 16.85 -23.59 -8.33
C ALA A 329 16.44 -23.69 -6.86
N VAL A 330 15.29 -23.09 -6.50
CA VAL A 330 14.75 -23.06 -5.13
C VAL A 330 14.07 -24.39 -4.77
N ARG A 331 13.70 -25.21 -5.77
CA ARG A 331 12.93 -26.46 -5.61
C ARG A 331 11.60 -26.23 -4.90
N PHE A 332 10.92 -25.17 -5.31
CA PHE A 332 9.63 -24.76 -4.78
C PHE A 332 8.57 -25.85 -5.02
N ARG A 333 7.66 -26.01 -4.06
CA ARG A 333 6.62 -27.04 -4.06
C ARG A 333 5.23 -26.41 -4.14
N PRO A 334 4.24 -27.13 -4.69
CA PRO A 334 2.83 -26.71 -4.71
C PRO A 334 2.20 -26.30 -3.37
N ALA A 335 2.80 -26.71 -2.25
CA ALA A 335 2.33 -26.39 -0.90
C ALA A 335 3.03 -25.17 -0.27
N ASP A 336 4.05 -24.62 -0.93
CA ASP A 336 4.83 -23.53 -0.38
C ASP A 336 4.05 -22.20 -0.47
N VAL A 337 4.27 -21.33 0.52
CA VAL A 337 3.65 -20.00 0.59
C VAL A 337 4.75 -18.96 0.65
N VAL A 338 4.68 -17.97 -0.25
CA VAL A 338 5.59 -16.83 -0.26
C VAL A 338 5.03 -15.71 0.61
N VAL A 339 5.87 -15.17 1.49
CA VAL A 339 5.58 -13.94 2.24
C VAL A 339 6.53 -12.87 1.77
N SER A 340 6.00 -11.70 1.40
CA SER A 340 6.81 -10.57 0.94
C SER A 340 6.25 -9.25 1.42
N TRP A 341 7.13 -8.42 1.95
CA TRP A 341 6.93 -6.99 2.20
C TRP A 341 7.77 -6.15 1.23
N LEU A 342 8.43 -6.80 0.26
CA LEU A 342 9.26 -6.11 -0.70
C LEU A 342 8.40 -5.32 -1.67
N PRO A 343 8.86 -4.15 -2.12
CA PRO A 343 8.02 -3.29 -2.93
C PRO A 343 7.77 -3.86 -4.34
N LEU A 344 6.53 -3.75 -4.83
CA LEU A 344 6.13 -4.28 -6.15
C LEU A 344 6.68 -3.51 -7.37
N TYR A 345 7.37 -2.40 -7.15
CA TYR A 345 8.14 -1.70 -8.19
C TYR A 345 9.62 -2.09 -8.17
N HIS A 346 10.02 -3.01 -7.28
CA HIS A 346 11.36 -3.60 -7.26
C HIS A 346 11.27 -5.03 -7.81
N ASP A 347 12.30 -5.48 -8.52
CA ASP A 347 12.31 -6.80 -9.19
C ASP A 347 12.09 -7.97 -8.21
N MET A 348 12.69 -7.95 -7.03
CA MET A 348 12.50 -8.98 -6.00
C MET A 348 11.08 -9.04 -5.42
N GLY A 349 10.38 -7.90 -5.32
CA GLY A 349 8.98 -7.88 -4.90
C GLY A 349 8.04 -8.33 -6.03
N LEU A 350 8.26 -7.79 -7.23
CA LEU A 350 7.45 -8.08 -8.41
C LEU A 350 7.71 -9.49 -8.96
N ILE A 351 8.92 -9.74 -9.44
CA ILE A 351 9.34 -11.00 -10.07
C ILE A 351 9.63 -12.04 -9.00
N GLY A 352 10.52 -11.74 -8.07
CA GLY A 352 11.04 -12.71 -7.10
C GLY A 352 10.01 -13.20 -6.08
N SER A 353 8.94 -12.44 -5.85
CA SER A 353 7.87 -12.81 -4.91
C SER A 353 6.56 -13.07 -5.64
N TRP A 354 5.94 -12.05 -6.24
CA TRP A 354 4.57 -12.17 -6.74
C TRP A 354 4.45 -12.95 -8.04
N LEU A 355 5.14 -12.56 -9.11
CA LEU A 355 5.05 -13.27 -10.40
C LEU A 355 5.62 -14.69 -10.29
N PHE A 356 6.67 -14.87 -9.49
CA PHE A 356 7.16 -16.20 -9.13
C PHE A 356 6.09 -17.06 -8.47
N SER A 357 5.29 -16.53 -7.52
CA SER A 357 4.24 -17.32 -6.87
C SER A 357 2.97 -17.47 -7.72
N VAL A 358 2.84 -16.72 -8.80
CA VAL A 358 1.74 -16.83 -9.79
C VAL A 358 2.01 -17.93 -10.81
N TYR A 359 3.28 -18.22 -11.12
CA TYR A 359 3.71 -19.32 -11.98
C TYR A 359 3.79 -20.64 -11.20
#